data_AF-U3C7X3-F1
#
_entry.id   AF-U3C7X3-F1
#
_cell.length_a   1.000
_cell.length_b   1.000
_cell.length_c   1.000
_cell.angle_alpha   90.00
_cell.angle_beta   90.00
_cell.angle_gamma   90.00
#
_symmetry.space_group_name_H-M   'P 1'
#
loop_
_entity.id
_entity.type
_entity.pdbx_description
1 polymer ?
#
loop_
_entity_poly.entity_id
_entity_poly.type
_entity_poly.pdbx_seq_one_letter_code
_entity_poly.pdbx_strand_id
1 'polypeptide(L)'
;MRISDKATIDNLPCFIKIEPVEKPNNTLYNFLVCTSAVIGLVGVITLFLGPDTIYYDRNDGPTLLQLIQIFPGPIASVGIALHQLFSHVVNVRHSKYLDEIDAKIKSSIDIYDNDLPSGYKISVDVTEQDFVYKCSLKLKEESSEQQEQVINE
;
A
#
# COMPACT_ATOMS: atom_id res chain seq x y z
N MET A 1 -6.14 -16.29 28.26
CA MET A 1 -5.35 -15.68 27.16
C MET A 1 -4.23 -14.89 27.83
N ARG A 2 -2.95 -15.25 27.62
CA ARG A 2 -1.83 -14.50 28.19
C ARG A 2 -1.36 -13.47 27.16
N ILE A 3 -1.71 -12.21 27.40
CA ILE A 3 -1.17 -11.06 26.68
C ILE A 3 0.12 -10.71 27.41
N SER A 4 1.25 -10.68 26.71
CA SER A 4 2.56 -10.37 27.28
C SER A 4 3.15 -9.18 26.55
N ASP A 5 3.73 -8.24 27.29
CA ASP A 5 4.38 -7.05 26.72
C ASP A 5 5.71 -7.41 26.00
N LYS A 6 6.21 -8.63 26.23
CA LYS A 6 7.38 -9.19 25.56
C LYS A 6 7.17 -10.66 25.22
N ALA A 7 7.61 -11.07 24.04
CA ALA A 7 7.71 -12.48 23.69
C ALA A 7 9.09 -13.03 24.02
N THR A 8 9.12 -14.08 24.84
CA THR A 8 10.26 -14.94 25.12
C THR A 8 9.94 -16.36 24.64
N ILE A 9 10.96 -17.18 24.37
CA ILE A 9 10.78 -18.53 23.82
C ILE A 9 9.90 -19.42 24.72
N ASP A 10 10.07 -19.30 26.02
CA ASP A 10 9.33 -20.10 27.01
C ASP A 10 7.82 -19.78 27.05
N ASN A 11 7.40 -18.68 26.41
CA ASN A 11 6.02 -18.21 26.38
C ASN A 11 5.34 -18.41 25.01
N LEU A 12 5.99 -19.06 24.04
CA LEU A 12 5.37 -19.40 22.76
C LEU A 12 4.33 -20.52 22.92
N PRO A 13 3.15 -20.43 22.28
CA PRO A 13 2.62 -19.29 21.52
C PRO A 13 2.08 -18.18 22.44
N CYS A 14 2.48 -16.94 22.20
CA CYS A 14 1.99 -15.75 22.93
C CYS A 14 1.42 -14.69 22.00
N PHE A 15 0.61 -13.81 22.58
CA PHE A 15 0.13 -12.59 21.92
C PHE A 15 0.97 -11.42 22.44
N ILE A 16 1.62 -10.70 21.52
CA ILE A 16 2.36 -9.47 21.82
C ILE A 16 1.43 -8.30 21.54
N LYS A 17 1.29 -7.42 22.53
CA LYS A 17 0.66 -6.12 22.35
C LYS A 17 1.76 -5.09 22.15
N ILE A 18 1.81 -4.45 20.98
CA ILE A 18 2.74 -3.35 20.74
C ILE A 18 2.09 -2.02 21.10
N GLU A 19 2.90 -1.02 21.45
CA GLU A 19 2.41 0.34 21.61
C GLU A 19 1.80 0.85 20.30
N PRO A 20 0.65 1.52 20.35
CA PRO A 20 -0.01 2.03 19.16
C PRO A 20 0.94 2.97 18.40
N VAL A 21 1.14 2.65 17.11
CA VAL A 21 1.80 3.56 16.16
C VAL A 21 0.73 4.46 15.58
N GLU A 22 0.92 5.77 15.65
CA GLU A 22 -0.04 6.73 15.13
C GLU A 22 -0.22 6.51 13.62
N LYS A 23 -1.44 6.21 13.20
CA LYS A 23 -1.75 5.98 11.79
C LYS A 23 -1.60 7.31 11.04
N PRO A 24 -0.85 7.36 9.91
CA PRO A 24 -0.72 8.59 9.16
C PRO A 24 -2.10 9.06 8.67
N ASN A 25 -2.47 10.31 8.99
CA ASN A 25 -3.69 10.90 8.48
C ASN A 25 -3.55 11.21 6.99
N ASN A 26 -3.93 10.24 6.17
CA ASN A 26 -3.86 10.33 4.71
C ASN A 26 -5.20 10.71 4.06
N THR A 27 -6.19 11.15 4.84
CA THR A 27 -7.55 11.44 4.35
C THR A 27 -7.53 12.44 3.19
N LEU A 28 -6.79 13.55 3.35
CA LEU A 28 -6.64 14.56 2.30
C LEU A 28 -5.95 13.99 1.05
N TYR A 29 -4.87 13.22 1.23
CA TYR A 29 -4.14 12.64 0.11
C TYR A 29 -4.98 11.62 -0.64
N ASN A 30 -5.75 10.78 0.07
CA ASN A 30 -6.69 9.85 -0.54
C ASN A 30 -7.78 10.58 -1.34
N PHE A 31 -8.29 11.69 -0.81
CA PHE A 31 -9.22 12.55 -1.56
C PHE A 31 -8.59 13.12 -2.84
N LEU A 32 -7.34 13.58 -2.77
CA LEU A 32 -6.60 14.07 -3.94
C LEU A 32 -6.31 12.97 -4.97
N VAL A 33 -5.97 11.75 -4.52
CA VAL A 33 -5.81 10.56 -5.38
C VAL A 33 -7.11 10.24 -6.10
N CYS A 34 -8.24 10.23 -5.40
CA CYS A 34 -9.56 10.00 -6.00
C CYS A 34 -9.93 11.09 -7.01
N THR A 35 -9.74 12.37 -6.64
CA THR A 35 -10.10 13.50 -7.50
C THR A 35 -9.27 13.51 -8.78
N SER A 36 -7.95 13.31 -8.67
CA SER A 36 -7.05 13.21 -9.83
C SER A 36 -7.37 12.01 -10.73
N ALA A 37 -7.75 10.87 -10.14
CA ALA A 37 -8.21 9.71 -10.89
C ALA A 37 -9.47 10.03 -11.70
N VAL A 38 -10.45 10.72 -11.12
CA VAL A 38 -11.67 11.14 -11.82
C VAL A 38 -11.36 12.11 -12.96
N ILE A 39 -10.49 13.09 -12.74
CA ILE A 39 -10.06 14.04 -13.79
C ILE A 39 -9.39 13.29 -14.95
N GLY A 40 -8.45 12.40 -14.64
CA GLY A 40 -7.78 11.57 -15.64
C GLY A 40 -8.77 10.70 -16.43
N LEU A 41 -9.70 10.06 -15.73
CA LEU A 41 -10.73 9.21 -16.32
C LEU A 41 -11.65 10.00 -17.26
N VAL A 42 -12.10 11.20 -16.86
CA VAL A 42 -12.91 12.08 -17.72
C VAL A 42 -12.14 12.46 -18.98
N GLY A 43 -10.86 12.81 -18.87
CA GLY A 43 -10.02 13.10 -20.03
C GLY A 43 -9.87 11.90 -20.96
N VAL A 44 -9.60 10.71 -20.41
CA VAL A 44 -9.46 9.46 -21.19
C VAL A 44 -10.77 9.09 -21.88
N ILE A 45 -11.89 9.11 -21.16
CA ILE A 45 -13.21 8.83 -21.73
C ILE A 45 -13.50 9.79 -22.88
N THR A 46 -13.24 11.08 -22.68
CA THR A 46 -13.50 12.09 -23.71
C THR A 46 -12.56 11.95 -24.91
N LEU A 47 -11.34 11.43 -24.70
CA LEU A 47 -10.40 11.17 -25.79
C LEU A 47 -10.84 10.00 -26.69
N PHE A 48 -11.47 8.97 -26.12
CA PHE A 48 -11.90 7.78 -26.86
C PHE A 48 -13.37 7.81 -27.32
N LEU A 49 -14.26 8.46 -26.57
CA LEU A 49 -15.70 8.53 -26.84
C LEU A 49 -16.18 9.96 -27.16
N GLY A 50 -15.28 10.93 -27.23
CA GLY A 50 -15.62 12.31 -27.55
C GLY A 50 -16.01 12.50 -29.02
N PRO A 51 -16.73 13.60 -29.34
CA PRO A 51 -17.08 13.92 -30.72
C PRO A 51 -15.84 14.37 -31.51
N ASP A 52 -15.77 14.01 -32.79
CA ASP A 52 -14.68 14.43 -33.69
C ASP A 52 -14.62 15.93 -33.93
N THR A 53 -15.75 16.63 -33.75
CA THR A 53 -15.85 18.08 -33.97
C THR A 53 -16.81 18.70 -32.97
N ILE A 54 -16.40 19.81 -32.38
CA ILE A 54 -17.16 20.53 -31.36
C ILE A 54 -17.54 21.89 -31.92
N TYR A 55 -18.84 22.14 -32.01
CA TYR A 55 -19.37 23.44 -32.40
C TYR A 55 -19.78 24.21 -31.15
N TYR A 56 -19.34 25.46 -31.05
CA TYR A 56 -19.74 26.40 -30.01
C TYR A 56 -19.98 27.77 -30.63
N ASP A 57 -20.85 28.56 -30.01
CA ASP A 57 -21.08 29.95 -30.46
C ASP A 57 -19.85 30.79 -30.10
N ARG A 58 -19.33 31.53 -31.08
CA ARG A 58 -18.17 32.39 -30.86
C ARG A 58 -18.46 33.57 -29.92
N ASN A 59 -19.72 34.02 -29.86
CA ASN A 59 -20.12 35.14 -29.02
C ASN A 59 -20.22 34.75 -27.54
N ASP A 60 -20.69 33.53 -27.26
CA ASP A 60 -20.86 33.02 -25.89
C ASP A 60 -19.66 32.18 -25.40
N GLY A 61 -18.84 31.70 -26.32
CA GLY A 61 -17.70 30.83 -26.04
C GLY A 61 -18.10 29.37 -25.75
N PRO A 62 -17.11 28.50 -25.51
CA PRO A 62 -17.38 27.11 -25.17
C PRO A 62 -17.89 26.98 -23.73
N THR A 63 -18.92 26.15 -23.55
CA THR A 63 -19.36 25.69 -22.22
C THR A 63 -18.29 24.84 -21.55
N LEU A 64 -18.40 24.62 -20.24
CA LEU A 64 -17.43 23.82 -19.49
C LEU A 64 -17.29 22.37 -20.03
N LEU A 65 -18.39 21.76 -20.47
CA LEU A 65 -18.35 20.44 -21.10
C LEU A 65 -17.64 20.48 -22.46
N GLN A 66 -17.91 21.50 -23.27
CA GLN A 66 -17.21 21.69 -24.54
C GLN A 66 -15.71 21.94 -24.31
N LEU A 67 -15.33 22.66 -23.26
CA LEU A 67 -13.93 22.89 -22.92
C LEU A 67 -13.20 21.57 -22.59
N ILE A 68 -13.85 20.68 -21.83
CA ILE A 68 -13.31 19.34 -21.54
C ILE A 68 -13.12 18.55 -22.83
N GLN A 69 -14.08 18.64 -23.75
CA GLN A 69 -14.04 17.96 -25.05
C GLN A 69 -13.01 18.56 -26.03
N ILE A 70 -12.69 19.85 -25.92
CA ILE A 70 -11.66 20.50 -26.76
C ILE A 70 -10.25 20.05 -26.32
N PHE A 71 -10.03 19.80 -25.02
CA PHE A 71 -8.72 19.45 -24.47
C PHE A 71 -8.68 18.11 -23.71
N PRO A 72 -9.15 17.00 -24.29
CA PRO A 72 -9.27 15.73 -23.57
C PRO A 72 -7.90 15.13 -23.25
N GLY A 73 -6.94 15.25 -24.18
CA GLY A 73 -5.56 14.78 -23.99
C GLY A 73 -4.83 15.49 -22.85
N PRO A 74 -4.74 16.83 -22.85
CA PRO A 74 -4.15 17.58 -21.73
C PRO A 74 -4.81 17.25 -20.38
N ILE A 75 -6.14 17.14 -20.33
CA ILE A 75 -6.88 16.80 -19.10
C ILE A 75 -6.51 15.39 -18.62
N ALA A 76 -6.47 14.40 -19.52
CA ALA A 76 -6.05 13.04 -19.20
C ALA A 76 -4.62 13.02 -18.64
N SER A 77 -3.68 13.67 -19.34
CA SER A 77 -2.28 13.72 -18.94
C SER A 77 -2.08 14.36 -17.56
N VAL A 78 -2.73 15.50 -17.29
CA VAL A 78 -2.63 16.17 -15.99
C VAL A 78 -3.25 15.31 -14.89
N GLY A 79 -4.43 14.73 -15.14
CA GLY A 79 -5.09 13.85 -14.18
C GLY A 79 -4.24 12.63 -13.81
N ILE A 80 -3.68 11.94 -14.82
CA ILE A 80 -2.80 10.78 -14.62
C ILE A 80 -1.51 11.18 -13.89
N ALA A 81 -0.87 12.28 -14.28
CA ALA A 81 0.35 12.74 -13.64
C ALA A 81 0.13 13.09 -12.16
N LEU A 82 -0.95 13.81 -11.84
CA LEU A 82 -1.33 14.13 -10.47
C LEU A 82 -1.66 12.87 -9.67
N HIS A 83 -2.36 11.92 -10.28
CA HIS A 83 -2.69 10.65 -9.64
C HIS A 83 -1.43 9.87 -9.27
N GLN A 84 -0.47 9.75 -10.19
CA GLN A 84 0.80 9.08 -9.92
C GLN A 84 1.58 9.77 -8.78
N LEU A 85 1.62 11.11 -8.78
CA LEU A 85 2.29 11.88 -7.75
C LEU A 85 1.67 11.65 -6.37
N PHE A 86 0.34 11.79 -6.25
CA PHE A 86 -0.33 11.63 -4.96
C PHE A 86 -0.30 10.18 -4.47
N SER A 87 -0.48 9.21 -5.36
CA SER A 87 -0.37 7.79 -5.03
C SER A 87 1.04 7.45 -4.54
N HIS A 88 2.09 8.02 -5.16
CA HIS A 88 3.46 7.85 -4.69
C HIS A 88 3.66 8.38 -3.27
N VAL A 89 3.15 9.58 -2.96
CA VAL A 89 3.23 10.15 -1.60
C VAL A 89 2.51 9.29 -0.57
N VAL A 90 1.31 8.77 -0.89
CA VAL A 90 0.56 7.87 0.00
C VAL A 90 1.34 6.59 0.25
N ASN A 91 1.92 5.99 -0.80
CA ASN A 91 2.67 4.74 -0.71
C ASN A 91 3.94 4.89 0.13
N VAL A 92 4.69 5.99 -0.02
CA VAL A 92 5.89 6.26 0.79
C VAL A 92 5.53 6.39 2.27
N ARG A 93 4.43 7.07 2.60
CA ARG A 93 3.96 7.19 4.00
C ARG A 93 3.50 5.86 4.56
N HIS A 94 2.84 5.05 3.73
CA HIS A 94 2.39 3.73 4.13
C HIS A 94 3.58 2.80 4.41
N SER A 95 4.60 2.81 3.55
CA SER A 95 5.83 2.04 3.76
C SER A 95 6.50 2.42 5.09
N LYS A 96 6.70 3.71 5.36
CA LYS A 96 7.31 4.17 6.62
C LYS A 96 6.52 3.72 7.86
N TYR A 97 5.20 3.78 7.77
CA TYR A 97 4.33 3.29 8.85
C TYR A 97 4.51 1.78 9.09
N LEU A 98 4.62 0.99 8.02
CA LEU A 98 4.89 -0.45 8.14
C LEU A 98 6.29 -0.73 8.69
N ASP A 99 7.30 0.05 8.27
CA ASP A 99 8.67 -0.07 8.78
C ASP A 99 8.74 0.24 10.28
N GLU A 100 8.00 1.25 10.76
CA GLU A 100 7.90 1.58 12.19
C GLU A 100 7.21 0.48 12.99
N ILE A 101 6.16 -0.13 12.44
CA ILE A 101 5.50 -1.30 13.05
C ILE A 101 6.48 -2.47 13.13
N ASP A 102 7.16 -2.82 12.03
CA ASP A 102 8.11 -3.92 12.00
C ASP A 102 9.27 -3.71 12.99
N ALA A 103 9.79 -2.49 13.08
CA ALA A 103 10.82 -2.14 14.05
C ALA A 103 10.34 -2.31 15.50
N LYS A 104 9.10 -1.90 15.81
CA LYS A 104 8.50 -2.09 17.15
C LYS A 104 8.20 -3.55 17.46
N ILE A 105 7.77 -4.34 16.47
CA ILE A 105 7.56 -5.77 16.62
C ILE A 105 8.90 -6.44 16.94
N LYS A 106 9.94 -6.17 16.15
CA LYS A 106 11.29 -6.72 16.36
C LYS A 106 11.88 -6.35 17.71
N SER A 107 11.69 -5.12 18.19
CA SER A 107 12.18 -4.71 19.51
C SER A 107 11.41 -5.33 20.68
N SER A 108 10.18 -5.79 20.43
CA SER A 108 9.33 -6.45 21.44
C SER A 108 9.53 -7.97 21.49
N ILE A 109 10.25 -8.53 20.52
CA ILE A 109 10.62 -9.95 20.45
C ILE A 109 12.05 -10.09 21.00
N ASP A 110 12.17 -10.57 22.23
CA ASP A 110 13.45 -10.82 22.89
C ASP A 110 13.86 -12.29 22.65
N ILE A 111 14.06 -12.63 21.38
CA ILE A 111 14.40 -13.99 20.94
C ILE A 111 15.65 -13.91 20.06
N TYR A 112 16.78 -14.43 20.56
CA TYR A 112 18.03 -14.49 19.81
C TYR A 112 18.08 -15.76 18.95
N ASP A 113 18.71 -15.69 17.77
CA ASP A 113 18.84 -16.82 16.82
C ASP A 113 19.46 -18.09 17.45
N ASN A 114 20.25 -17.93 18.52
CA ASN A 114 20.88 -19.02 19.26
C ASN A 114 19.91 -19.84 20.12
N ASP A 115 18.75 -19.27 20.46
CA ASP A 115 17.75 -19.93 21.30
C ASP A 115 16.67 -20.64 20.45
N LEU A 116 16.66 -20.39 19.13
CA LEU A 116 15.71 -21.05 18.23
C LEU A 116 16.08 -22.53 18.00
N PRO A 117 15.13 -23.46 18.17
CA PRO A 117 15.34 -24.84 17.77
C PRO A 117 15.56 -24.94 16.26
N SER A 118 16.56 -25.72 15.83
CA SER A 118 16.92 -25.89 14.42
C SER A 118 15.71 -26.33 13.59
N GLY A 119 15.42 -25.62 12.49
CA GLY A 119 14.31 -25.94 11.58
C GLY A 119 13.01 -25.15 11.80
N TYR A 120 12.98 -24.19 12.73
CA TYR A 120 11.81 -23.32 12.97
C TYR A 120 12.11 -21.85 12.66
N LYS A 121 11.08 -21.10 12.24
CA LYS A 121 11.06 -19.64 12.06
C LYS A 121 9.92 -19.06 12.90
N ILE A 122 10.10 -17.83 13.39
CA ILE A 122 9.04 -17.08 14.07
C ILE A 122 8.07 -16.55 13.00
N SER A 123 6.80 -16.90 13.14
CA SER A 123 5.69 -16.35 12.37
C SER A 123 4.93 -15.37 13.25
N VAL A 124 4.71 -14.17 12.72
CA VAL A 124 3.89 -13.13 13.35
C VAL A 124 2.59 -13.04 12.54
N ASP A 125 1.50 -13.56 13.08
CA ASP A 125 0.19 -13.50 12.43
C ASP A 125 -0.62 -12.32 13.01
N VAL A 126 -1.34 -11.60 12.14
CA VAL A 126 -2.18 -10.46 12.52
C VAL A 126 -3.47 -10.98 13.17
N THR A 127 -3.90 -10.35 14.28
CA THR A 127 -5.17 -10.67 14.95
C THR A 127 -6.24 -9.63 14.58
N GLU A 128 -7.52 -9.91 14.86
CA GLU A 128 -8.65 -8.98 14.66
C GLU A 128 -8.56 -7.70 15.52
N GLN A 129 -7.65 -7.65 16.49
CA GLN A 129 -7.44 -6.51 17.38
C GLN A 129 -6.23 -5.68 16.92
N ASP A 130 -6.43 -4.37 16.76
CA ASP A 130 -5.37 -3.42 16.41
C ASP A 130 -4.19 -3.55 17.38
N PHE A 131 -2.98 -3.63 16.82
CA PHE A 131 -1.71 -3.73 17.55
C PHE A 131 -1.54 -5.00 18.40
N VAL A 132 -2.32 -6.06 18.15
CA VAL A 132 -2.15 -7.38 18.78
C VAL A 132 -1.70 -8.39 17.74
N TYR A 133 -0.48 -8.90 17.92
CA TYR A 133 0.12 -9.87 17.01
C TYR A 133 0.29 -11.22 17.71
N LYS A 134 -0.04 -12.30 17.00
CA LYS A 134 0.15 -13.67 17.48
C LYS A 134 1.51 -14.16 17.01
N CYS A 135 2.42 -14.41 17.96
CA CYS A 135 3.71 -15.00 17.67
C CYS A 135 3.63 -16.53 17.81
N SER A 136 3.99 -17.24 16.75
CA SER A 136 4.02 -18.71 16.72
C SER A 136 5.28 -19.21 16.00
N LEU A 137 5.69 -20.45 16.28
CA LEU A 137 6.77 -21.10 15.55
C LEU A 137 6.17 -21.82 14.34
N LYS A 138 6.66 -21.51 13.14
CA LYS A 138 6.38 -22.29 11.91
C LYS A 138 7.65 -23.02 11.51
N LEU A 139 7.52 -24.23 10.94
CA LEU A 139 8.68 -24.91 10.35
C LEU A 139 9.25 -24.07 9.20
N LYS A 140 10.58 -24.03 9.12
CA LYS A 140 11.33 -23.42 8.03
C LYS A 140 11.13 -24.32 6.80
N GLU A 141 10.20 -23.97 5.92
CA GLU A 141 10.10 -24.63 4.61
C GLU A 141 11.44 -24.44 3.87
N GLU A 142 12.05 -25.56 3.48
CA GLU A 142 13.21 -25.59 2.60
C GLU A 142 12.78 -25.02 1.24
N SER A 143 13.31 -23.84 0.91
CA SER A 143 13.24 -23.25 -0.42
C SER A 143 13.82 -24.23 -1.43
N SER A 144 12.96 -24.89 -2.19
CA SER A 144 13.31 -25.56 -3.43
C SER A 144 13.50 -24.50 -4.53
N GLU A 145 14.52 -23.65 -4.36
CA GLU A 145 14.97 -22.67 -5.36
C GLU A 145 16.44 -22.96 -5.72
N GLN A 146 16.68 -24.09 -6.38
CA GLN A 146 17.97 -24.40 -7.04
C GLN A 146 17.80 -25.15 -8.39
N GLN A 147 16.66 -25.05 -9.09
CA GLN A 147 16.49 -25.74 -10.38
C GLN A 147 16.12 -24.87 -11.60
N GLU A 148 16.14 -23.54 -11.53
CA GLU A 148 15.87 -22.68 -12.72
C GLU A 148 17.11 -21.92 -13.22
N GLN A 149 18.31 -22.45 -12.99
CA GLN A 149 19.59 -21.92 -13.50
C GLN A 149 20.38 -22.93 -14.35
N VAL A 150 19.71 -23.81 -15.08
CA VAL A 150 20.29 -24.53 -16.23
C VAL A 150 19.11 -24.84 -17.16
N ILE A 151 19.28 -24.75 -18.48
CA ILE A 151 18.26 -24.91 -19.55
C ILE A 151 17.60 -23.59 -19.97
N ASN A 152 18.38 -22.74 -20.65
CA ASN A 152 18.23 -22.58 -22.11
C ASN A 152 19.42 -21.77 -22.63
N GLU A 153 20.40 -22.52 -23.15
CA GLU A 153 21.25 -22.06 -24.26
C GLU A 153 20.42 -21.81 -25.52
#